data_AF-A0A844CIZ6-F1
#
_entry.id   AF-A0A844CIZ6-F1
#
_cell.length_a   1.000
_cell.length_b   1.000
_cell.length_c   1.000
_cell.angle_alpha   90.00
_cell.angle_beta   90.00
_cell.angle_gamma   90.00
#
_symmetry.space_group_name_H-M   'P 1'
#
loop_
_entity.id
_entity.type
_entity.pdbx_description
1 polymer ?
#
loop_
_entity_poly.entity_id
_entity_poly.type
_entity_poly.pdbx_seq_one_letter_code
_entity_poly.pdbx_strand_id
1 'polypeptide(L)'
;MTPDDLVLTPLGLRFRGRRYPCSIGKGGLSACKHEGDGATPVGVHRIVGLMYRPDRMARPTSWAVPITPRDLWSDDSNCEVYNQLVSKPYSGSHESLRRADPLYDLILITDWNWPYAVPNRGSCIFLHQWRRPHYPTEGCIAFRRDHLRRIARGISYGSRLIIRG
;
A
#
# COMPACT_ATOMS: atom_id res chain seq x y z
N MET A 1 8.34 -19.48 -4.91
CA MET A 1 7.04 -18.88 -4.56
C MET A 1 6.23 -19.91 -3.80
N THR A 2 5.52 -19.53 -2.74
CA THR A 2 4.66 -20.39 -1.93
C THR A 2 3.19 -19.93 -2.05
N PRO A 3 2.22 -20.71 -1.56
CA PRO A 3 0.82 -20.28 -1.51
C PRO A 3 0.56 -19.02 -0.66
N ASP A 4 1.47 -18.69 0.27
CA ASP A 4 1.40 -17.52 1.14
C ASP A 4 1.98 -16.24 0.51
N ASP A 5 2.56 -16.33 -0.69
CA ASP A 5 2.96 -15.15 -1.45
C ASP A 5 1.73 -14.49 -2.09
N LEU A 6 1.66 -13.17 -1.98
CA LEU A 6 0.76 -12.30 -2.74
C LEU A 6 1.38 -12.09 -4.13
N VAL A 7 0.87 -12.77 -5.16
CA VAL A 7 1.47 -12.70 -6.51
C VAL A 7 0.59 -11.91 -7.45
N LEU A 8 1.06 -10.76 -7.93
CA LEU A 8 0.36 -10.00 -8.95
C LEU A 8 0.42 -10.75 -10.29
N THR A 9 -0.72 -10.83 -10.97
CA THR A 9 -0.88 -11.46 -12.28
C THR A 9 -1.70 -10.53 -13.19
N PRO A 10 -1.72 -10.74 -14.51
CA PRO A 10 -2.56 -9.96 -15.43
C PRO A 10 -4.06 -9.97 -15.09
N LEU A 11 -4.53 -10.99 -14.37
CA LEU A 11 -5.93 -11.17 -13.98
C LEU A 11 -6.24 -10.70 -12.55
N GLY A 12 -5.26 -10.10 -11.85
CA GLY A 12 -5.35 -9.65 -10.47
C GLY A 12 -4.34 -10.32 -9.54
N LEU A 13 -4.51 -10.15 -8.23
CA LEU A 13 -3.59 -10.69 -7.23
C LEU A 13 -3.99 -12.11 -6.83
N ARG A 14 -3.06 -13.07 -6.94
CA ARG A 14 -3.24 -14.45 -6.48
C ARG A 14 -2.72 -14.61 -5.06
N PHE A 15 -3.50 -15.24 -4.19
CA PHE A 15 -3.14 -15.54 -2.80
C PHE A 15 -3.93 -16.75 -2.30
N ARG A 16 -3.24 -17.76 -1.72
CA ARG A 16 -3.85 -19.00 -1.17
C ARG A 16 -4.91 -19.64 -2.09
N GLY A 17 -4.55 -19.84 -3.35
CA GLY A 17 -5.41 -20.48 -4.35
C GLY A 17 -6.58 -19.61 -4.87
N ARG A 18 -6.75 -18.39 -4.37
CA ARG A 18 -7.77 -17.43 -4.84
C ARG A 18 -7.15 -16.33 -5.67
N ARG A 19 -7.93 -15.76 -6.58
CA ARG A 19 -7.58 -14.54 -7.33
C ARG A 19 -8.48 -13.40 -6.89
N TYR A 20 -7.87 -12.25 -6.66
CA TYR A 20 -8.52 -11.04 -6.21
C TYR A 20 -8.33 -9.97 -7.30
N PRO A 21 -9.40 -9.56 -8.01
CA PRO A 21 -9.36 -8.41 -8.88
C PRO A 21 -8.79 -7.19 -8.14
N CYS A 22 -7.87 -6.49 -8.79
CA CYS A 22 -7.23 -5.31 -8.27
C CYS A 22 -6.92 -4.30 -9.38
N SER A 23 -6.73 -3.04 -8.98
CA SER A 23 -6.15 -2.00 -9.82
C SER A 23 -4.67 -1.86 -9.50
N ILE A 24 -3.90 -1.39 -10.47
CA ILE A 24 -2.50 -0.98 -10.32
C ILE A 24 -2.37 0.51 -10.68
N GLY A 25 -1.14 1.02 -10.63
CA GLY A 25 -0.81 2.36 -11.06
C GLY A 25 -1.23 2.66 -12.50
N LYS A 26 -1.67 3.90 -12.76
CA LYS A 26 -2.02 4.39 -14.11
C LYS A 26 -0.85 4.31 -15.09
N GLY A 27 0.38 4.35 -14.59
CA GLY A 27 1.62 4.16 -15.35
C GLY A 27 1.98 2.69 -15.61
N GLY A 28 1.11 1.74 -15.22
CA GLY A 28 1.38 0.31 -15.39
C GLY A 28 2.39 -0.24 -14.39
N LEU A 29 3.18 -1.22 -14.81
CA LEU A 29 4.25 -1.81 -14.00
C LEU A 29 5.61 -1.26 -14.45
N SER A 30 6.50 -0.94 -13.52
CA SER A 30 7.83 -0.42 -13.84
C SER A 30 8.92 -1.04 -12.98
N ALA A 31 10.01 -1.50 -13.62
CA ALA A 31 11.25 -1.85 -12.92
C ALA A 31 12.08 -0.61 -12.53
N CYS A 32 11.81 0.53 -13.17
CA CYS A 32 12.50 1.81 -12.98
C CYS A 32 11.54 2.84 -12.37
N LYS A 33 10.85 2.46 -11.27
CA LYS A 33 9.91 3.33 -10.56
C LYS A 33 10.59 4.59 -10.04
N HIS A 34 9.96 5.74 -10.27
CA HIS A 34 10.35 7.03 -9.69
C HIS A 34 9.12 7.83 -9.23
N GLU A 35 9.32 8.91 -8.47
CA GLU A 35 8.23 9.74 -7.96
C GLU A 35 7.41 10.34 -9.13
N GLY A 36 6.09 10.34 -8.99
CA GLY A 36 5.16 10.92 -9.98
C GLY A 36 4.91 10.12 -11.27
N ASP A 37 5.59 8.99 -11.54
CA ASP A 37 5.35 8.18 -12.75
C ASP A 37 3.99 7.46 -12.79
N GLY A 38 3.30 7.39 -11.65
CA GLY A 38 2.04 6.68 -11.50
C GLY A 38 2.15 5.15 -11.64
N ALA A 39 3.36 4.57 -11.67
CA ALA A 39 3.60 3.15 -11.90
C ALA A 39 3.65 2.34 -10.61
N THR A 40 3.30 1.06 -10.70
CA THR A 40 3.47 0.09 -9.61
C THR A 40 4.85 -0.57 -9.75
N PRO A 41 5.70 -0.57 -8.70
CA PRO A 41 7.07 -1.07 -8.80
C PRO A 41 7.13 -2.59 -8.96
N VAL A 42 7.81 -3.06 -10.00
CA VAL A 42 8.16 -4.47 -10.20
C VAL A 42 9.19 -4.89 -9.14
N GLY A 43 9.05 -6.08 -8.59
CA GLY A 43 9.96 -6.60 -7.57
C GLY A 43 9.31 -7.57 -6.59
N VAL A 44 10.10 -7.97 -5.59
CA VAL A 44 9.63 -8.72 -4.43
C VAL A 44 9.67 -7.79 -3.23
N HIS A 45 8.50 -7.35 -2.80
CA HIS A 45 8.32 -6.45 -1.67
C HIS A 45 7.78 -7.23 -0.47
N ARG A 46 8.03 -6.77 0.75
CA ARG A 46 7.43 -7.29 1.98
C ARG A 46 6.35 -6.36 2.48
N ILE A 47 5.30 -6.94 3.05
CA ILE A 47 4.34 -6.17 3.85
C ILE A 47 4.96 -5.93 5.22
N VAL A 48 5.34 -4.68 5.47
CA VAL A 48 6.05 -4.24 6.69
C VAL A 48 5.18 -3.42 7.64
N GLY A 49 3.92 -3.17 7.27
CA GLY A 49 2.98 -2.50 8.13
C GLY A 49 1.54 -2.79 7.73
N LEU A 50 0.65 -2.71 8.70
CA LEU A 50 -0.78 -2.83 8.49
C LEU A 50 -1.47 -1.85 9.42
N MET A 51 -2.12 -0.85 8.85
CA MET A 51 -2.83 0.17 9.62
C MET A 51 -4.31 0.18 9.27
N TYR A 52 -5.17 0.48 10.24
CA TYR A 52 -6.63 0.42 10.08
C TYR A 52 -7.35 1.56 10.79
N ARG A 53 -8.57 1.89 10.35
CA ARG A 53 -9.46 2.87 10.97
C ARG A 53 -10.34 2.22 12.05
N PRO A 54 -10.03 2.38 13.36
CA PRO A 54 -10.83 1.75 14.41
C PRO A 54 -12.27 2.25 14.50
N ASP A 55 -12.54 3.46 14.00
CA ASP A 55 -13.89 4.05 13.89
C ASP A 55 -14.73 3.50 12.72
N ARG A 56 -14.13 2.77 11.78
CA ARG A 56 -14.81 2.25 10.58
C ARG A 56 -14.78 0.75 10.45
N MET A 57 -13.88 0.09 11.18
CA MET A 57 -13.78 -1.36 11.18
C MET A 57 -13.10 -1.90 12.43
N ALA A 58 -13.48 -3.12 12.80
CA ALA A 58 -12.78 -3.89 13.80
C ALA A 58 -11.33 -4.16 13.37
N ARG A 59 -10.45 -4.29 14.36
CA ARG A 59 -9.05 -4.64 14.17
C ARG A 59 -8.93 -5.96 13.38
N PRO A 60 -8.28 -5.97 12.21
CA PRO A 60 -8.26 -7.16 11.34
C PRO A 60 -7.29 -8.24 11.84
N THR A 61 -6.18 -7.86 12.45
CA THR A 61 -5.15 -8.76 12.99
C THR A 61 -4.52 -8.17 14.26
N SER A 62 -3.92 -9.01 15.11
CA SER A 62 -3.27 -8.59 16.36
C SER A 62 -2.07 -7.66 16.17
N TRP A 63 -1.49 -7.60 14.98
CA TRP A 63 -0.36 -6.73 14.63
C TRP A 63 -0.78 -5.46 13.88
N ALA A 64 -2.08 -5.28 13.62
CA ALA A 64 -2.62 -4.08 12.98
C ALA A 64 -2.51 -2.85 13.91
N VAL A 65 -2.05 -1.72 13.40
CA VAL A 65 -1.89 -0.46 14.15
C VAL A 65 -3.03 0.52 13.80
N PRO A 66 -3.64 1.23 14.78
CA PRO A 66 -4.71 2.17 14.47
C PRO A 66 -4.18 3.41 13.72
N ILE A 67 -4.91 3.87 12.71
CA ILE A 67 -4.70 5.15 12.04
C ILE A 67 -5.34 6.26 12.89
N THR A 68 -4.51 7.15 13.42
CA THR A 68 -4.92 8.32 14.19
C THR A 68 -5.23 9.51 13.28
N PRO A 69 -5.99 10.52 13.76
CA PRO A 69 -6.22 11.77 13.00
C PRO A 69 -4.96 12.59 12.69
N ARG A 70 -3.83 12.30 13.35
CA ARG A 70 -2.56 13.01 13.17
C ARG A 70 -1.64 12.30 12.18
N ASP A 71 -1.93 11.06 11.81
CA ASP A 71 -1.03 10.25 10.99
C ASP A 71 -0.99 10.74 9.54
N LEU A 72 0.23 10.97 9.08
CA LEU A 72 0.59 11.40 7.74
C LEU A 72 1.70 10.50 7.19
N TRP A 73 1.82 10.38 5.88
CA TRP A 73 2.96 9.75 5.24
C TRP A 73 3.68 10.74 4.33
N SER A 74 4.96 11.01 4.58
CA SER A 74 5.70 12.00 3.80
C SER A 74 5.96 11.48 2.39
N ASP A 75 5.58 12.24 1.38
CA ASP A 75 5.94 12.00 -0.04
C ASP A 75 6.92 13.07 -0.57
N ASP A 76 7.34 14.00 0.30
CA ASP A 76 8.33 15.02 -0.03
C ASP A 76 9.75 14.46 -0.14
N SER A 77 10.26 14.33 -1.36
CA SER A 77 11.61 13.82 -1.64
C SER A 77 12.74 14.74 -1.17
N ASN A 78 12.46 16.00 -0.81
CA ASN A 78 13.45 16.93 -0.29
C ASN A 78 13.59 16.87 1.24
N CYS A 79 12.71 16.12 1.91
CA CYS A 79 12.71 15.99 3.37
C CYS A 79 13.47 14.74 3.82
N GLU A 80 14.19 14.83 4.95
CA GLU A 80 14.92 13.71 5.55
C GLU A 80 14.00 12.53 5.93
N VAL A 81 12.73 12.85 6.22
CA VAL A 81 11.67 11.89 6.55
C VAL A 81 10.90 11.41 5.31
N TYR A 82 11.46 11.55 4.11
CA TYR A 82 10.85 11.08 2.86
C TYR A 82 10.42 9.61 2.96
N ASN A 83 9.20 9.32 2.50
CA ASN A 83 8.56 8.00 2.54
C ASN A 83 8.46 7.40 3.96
N GLN A 84 8.35 8.22 5.01
CA GLN A 84 8.14 7.76 6.39
C GLN A 84 6.79 8.21 6.97
N LEU A 85 6.33 7.49 7.99
CA LEU A 85 5.19 7.89 8.81
C LEU A 85 5.57 9.11 9.65
N VAL A 86 4.83 10.19 9.52
CA VAL A 86 5.00 11.43 10.28
C VAL A 86 3.68 11.83 10.95
N SER A 87 3.72 12.84 11.81
CA SER A 87 2.54 13.30 12.55
C SER A 87 2.31 14.79 12.35
N LYS A 88 1.04 15.19 12.30
CA LYS A 88 0.66 16.62 12.36
C LYS A 88 1.21 17.28 13.64
N PRO A 89 1.57 18.56 13.61
CA PRO A 89 1.74 19.38 12.40
C PRO A 89 2.99 18.97 11.60
N TYR A 90 2.87 18.94 10.27
CA TYR A 90 3.97 18.65 9.35
C TYR A 90 3.78 19.52 8.10
N SER A 91 4.85 20.19 7.66
CA SER A 91 4.81 21.20 6.58
C SER A 91 5.24 20.66 5.22
N GLY A 92 5.99 19.55 5.18
CA GLY A 92 6.37 18.90 3.92
C GLY A 92 5.17 18.31 3.20
N SER A 93 5.33 18.02 1.91
CA SER A 93 4.31 17.28 1.15
C SER A 93 4.02 15.92 1.80
N HIS A 94 2.74 15.53 1.84
CA HIS A 94 2.31 14.31 2.51
C HIS A 94 0.96 13.78 2.07
N GLU A 95 0.79 12.47 2.22
CA GLU A 95 -0.50 11.78 2.21
C GLU A 95 -1.13 11.80 3.60
N SER A 96 -2.41 12.20 3.69
CA SER A 96 -3.19 12.06 4.93
C SER A 96 -3.71 10.64 5.06
N LEU A 97 -3.27 9.90 6.09
CA LEU A 97 -3.73 8.52 6.30
C LEU A 97 -5.19 8.47 6.80
N ARG A 98 -5.61 9.49 7.54
CA ARG A 98 -6.99 9.65 8.02
C ARG A 98 -7.89 10.36 6.99
N ARG A 99 -8.24 9.66 5.90
CA ARG A 99 -9.09 10.22 4.81
C ARG A 99 -10.57 10.29 5.16
N ALA A 100 -11.28 11.21 4.50
CA ALA A 100 -12.75 11.27 4.54
C ALA A 100 -13.37 10.16 3.69
N ASP A 101 -12.77 9.84 2.55
CA ASP A 101 -13.12 8.67 1.72
C ASP A 101 -12.64 7.35 2.39
N PRO A 102 -13.09 6.17 1.92
CA PRO A 102 -12.75 4.89 2.53
C PRO A 102 -11.46 4.25 1.99
N LEU A 103 -10.66 4.97 1.18
CA LEU A 103 -9.49 4.37 0.52
C LEU A 103 -8.51 3.80 1.54
N TYR A 104 -8.27 4.53 2.64
CA TYR A 104 -7.36 4.18 3.73
C TYR A 104 -8.08 3.77 5.01
N ASP A 105 -9.24 3.12 4.88
CA ASP A 105 -9.84 2.41 6.02
C ASP A 105 -8.95 1.27 6.51
N LEU A 106 -8.17 0.71 5.60
CA LEU A 106 -7.17 -0.32 5.82
C LEU A 106 -6.05 -0.12 4.79
N ILE A 107 -4.81 -0.01 5.24
CA ILE A 107 -3.62 0.07 4.39
C ILE A 107 -2.64 -1.03 4.81
N LEU A 108 -2.02 -1.67 3.82
CA LEU A 108 -0.86 -2.53 4.03
C LEU A 108 0.34 -1.81 3.40
N ILE A 109 1.38 -1.63 4.18
CA ILE A 109 2.58 -0.88 3.80
C ILE A 109 3.59 -1.85 3.21
N THR A 110 4.13 -1.52 2.03
CA THR A 110 5.23 -2.27 1.42
C THR A 110 6.58 -1.72 1.87
N ASP A 111 7.65 -2.52 1.77
CA ASP A 111 9.03 -2.07 1.97
C ASP A 111 9.63 -1.36 0.74
N TRP A 112 8.79 -0.96 -0.23
CA TRP A 112 9.28 -0.17 -1.35
C TRP A 112 9.84 1.16 -0.86
N ASN A 113 11.14 1.36 -1.12
CA ASN A 113 11.86 2.58 -0.76
C ASN A 113 11.77 2.92 0.74
N TRP A 114 11.70 1.91 1.61
CA TRP A 114 11.53 2.04 3.06
C TRP A 114 12.36 0.96 3.78
N PRO A 115 12.93 1.20 4.97
CA PRO A 115 12.86 2.42 5.79
C PRO A 115 13.87 3.50 5.41
N TYR A 116 14.89 3.13 4.65
CA TYR A 116 15.92 4.06 4.17
C TYR A 116 15.55 4.54 2.77
N ALA A 117 14.74 5.59 2.72
CA ALA A 117 14.23 6.11 1.47
C ALA A 117 15.32 6.86 0.69
N VAL A 118 15.45 6.52 -0.60
CA VAL A 118 16.26 7.28 -1.54
C VAL A 118 15.32 8.28 -2.23
N PRO A 119 15.62 9.60 -2.20
CA PRO A 119 14.81 10.62 -2.83
C PRO A 119 14.39 10.28 -4.26
N ASN A 120 13.16 10.66 -4.64
CA ASN A 120 12.60 10.50 -5.98
C ASN A 120 12.42 9.05 -6.48
N ARG A 121 12.66 8.01 -5.67
CA ARG A 121 12.40 6.60 -6.06
C ARG A 121 10.94 6.16 -5.90
N GLY A 122 10.05 7.11 -5.59
CA GLY A 122 8.64 6.86 -5.33
C GLY A 122 8.38 6.53 -3.86
N SER A 123 7.21 6.97 -3.39
CA SER A 123 6.75 6.83 -2.02
C SER A 123 5.32 6.28 -1.97
N CYS A 124 4.81 6.05 -0.75
CA CYS A 124 3.40 5.71 -0.51
C CYS A 124 2.89 4.49 -1.29
N ILE A 125 3.74 3.48 -1.55
CA ILE A 125 3.33 2.26 -2.25
C ILE A 125 2.63 1.33 -1.25
N PHE A 126 1.31 1.39 -1.23
CA PHE A 126 0.45 0.63 -0.33
C PHE A 126 -0.46 -0.35 -1.07
N LEU A 127 -1.02 -1.30 -0.33
CA LEU A 127 -2.23 -2.00 -0.73
C LEU A 127 -3.41 -1.41 0.03
N HIS A 128 -4.44 -0.99 -0.70
CA HIS A 128 -5.58 -0.29 -0.09
C HIS A 128 -6.90 -0.60 -0.83
N GLN A 129 -8.00 0.00 -0.37
CA GLN A 129 -9.30 -0.16 -1.02
C GLN A 129 -9.38 0.75 -2.25
N TRP A 130 -9.92 0.30 -3.38
CA TRP A 130 -10.18 1.19 -4.54
C TRP A 130 -11.36 2.13 -4.31
N ARG A 131 -11.42 3.25 -5.04
CA ARG A 131 -12.57 4.17 -5.01
C ARG A 131 -13.80 3.56 -5.67
N ARG A 132 -13.57 2.95 -6.84
CA ARG A 132 -14.54 2.20 -7.64
C ARG A 132 -13.79 1.07 -8.37
N PRO A 133 -14.48 0.00 -8.78
CA PRO A 133 -13.84 -1.13 -9.45
C PRO A 133 -12.93 -0.69 -10.60
N HIS A 134 -11.71 -1.24 -10.63
CA HIS A 134 -10.73 -1.05 -11.70
C HIS A 134 -10.24 0.39 -11.93
N TYR A 135 -10.57 1.34 -11.06
CA TYR A 135 -10.00 2.69 -11.17
C TYR A 135 -8.51 2.65 -10.85
N PRO A 136 -7.62 3.17 -11.73
CA PRO A 136 -6.19 3.09 -11.54
C PRO A 136 -5.73 3.92 -10.32
N THR A 137 -4.57 3.56 -9.78
CA THR A 137 -3.93 4.28 -8.67
C THR A 137 -2.77 5.15 -9.18
N GLU A 138 -2.07 5.81 -8.27
CA GLU A 138 -0.80 6.50 -8.55
C GLU A 138 0.43 5.61 -8.31
N GLY A 139 0.24 4.29 -8.15
CA GLY A 139 1.32 3.30 -7.97
C GLY A 139 1.00 2.20 -6.97
N CYS A 140 0.03 2.43 -6.07
CA CYS A 140 -0.52 1.44 -5.16
C CYS A 140 -1.21 0.26 -5.88
N ILE A 141 -1.52 -0.80 -5.13
CA ILE A 141 -2.43 -1.86 -5.59
C ILE A 141 -3.75 -1.75 -4.82
N ALA A 142 -4.86 -1.60 -5.52
CA ALA A 142 -6.14 -1.32 -4.89
C ALA A 142 -7.17 -2.44 -5.12
N PHE A 143 -7.99 -2.74 -4.12
CA PHE A 143 -8.91 -3.88 -4.11
C PHE A 143 -10.34 -3.49 -3.73
N ARG A 144 -11.28 -4.40 -3.97
CA ARG A 144 -12.58 -4.37 -3.27
C ARG A 144 -12.38 -4.49 -1.76
N ARG A 145 -13.21 -3.80 -0.98
CA ARG A 145 -13.10 -3.71 0.50
C ARG A 145 -12.99 -5.07 1.19
N ASP A 146 -13.89 -5.99 0.90
CA ASP A 146 -13.92 -7.32 1.51
C ASP A 146 -12.76 -8.22 1.04
N HIS A 147 -12.29 -8.03 -0.20
CA HIS A 147 -11.07 -8.68 -0.70
C HIS A 147 -9.85 -8.26 0.12
N LEU A 148 -9.63 -6.95 0.27
CA LEU A 148 -8.52 -6.42 1.07
C LEU A 148 -8.57 -6.93 2.51
N ARG A 149 -9.77 -6.90 3.13
CA ARG A 149 -9.96 -7.41 4.50
C ARG A 149 -9.66 -8.90 4.62
N ARG A 150 -10.01 -9.71 3.60
CA ARG A 150 -9.70 -11.14 3.58
C ARG A 150 -8.21 -11.39 3.41
N ILE A 151 -7.53 -10.63 2.55
CA ILE A 151 -6.08 -10.68 2.39
C ILE A 151 -5.40 -10.31 3.72
N ALA A 152 -5.76 -9.17 4.31
CA ALA A 152 -5.20 -8.68 5.56
C ALA A 152 -5.26 -9.69 6.72
N ARG A 153 -6.37 -10.43 6.85
CA ARG A 153 -6.51 -11.50 7.87
C ARG A 153 -5.66 -12.73 7.59
N GLY A 154 -5.25 -12.95 6.34
CA GLY A 154 -4.50 -14.12 5.91
C GLY A 154 -2.98 -13.96 5.93
N ILE A 155 -2.48 -12.72 6.05
CA ILE A 155 -1.06 -12.41 5.98
C ILE A 155 -0.46 -12.11 7.36
N SER A 156 0.85 -12.31 7.48
CA SER A 156 1.68 -11.89 8.61
C SER A 156 2.64 -10.77 8.20
N TYR A 157 3.25 -10.13 9.20
CA TYR A 157 4.39 -9.24 8.97
C TYR A 157 5.47 -9.96 8.15
N GLY A 158 6.00 -9.29 7.13
CA GLY A 158 7.00 -9.86 6.23
C GLY A 158 6.45 -10.70 5.07
N SER A 159 5.12 -10.89 4.97
CA SER A 159 4.51 -11.57 3.82
C SER A 159 4.95 -10.92 2.52
N ARG A 160 5.27 -11.73 1.49
CA ARG A 160 5.83 -11.22 0.24
C ARG A 160 4.74 -10.85 -0.75
N LEU A 161 4.89 -9.67 -1.33
CA LEU A 161 4.22 -9.20 -2.52
C LEU A 161 5.16 -9.33 -3.71
N ILE A 162 4.80 -10.16 -4.69
CA ILE A 162 5.59 -10.45 -5.86
C ILE A 162 4.91 -9.81 -7.07
N ILE A 163 5.59 -8.84 -7.66
CA ILE A 163 5.15 -8.09 -8.82
C ILE A 163 6.14 -8.40 -9.93
N ARG A 164 5.67 -9.06 -10.99
CA ARG A 164 6.47 -9.42 -12.15
C ARG A 164 6.10 -8.50 -13.31
N GLY A 165 7.13 -7.99 -14.01
CA GLY A 165 6.97 -7.33 -15.30
C GLY A 165 6.69 -8.33 -16.41
#